data_AF-A0A1H0VP12-F1
#
_entry.id   AF-A0A1H0VP12-F1
#
_cell.length_a   1.000
_cell.length_b   1.000
_cell.length_c   1.000
_cell.angle_alpha   90.00
_cell.angle_beta   90.00
_cell.angle_gamma   90.00
#
_symmetry.space_group_name_H-M   'P 1'
#
loop_
_entity.id
_entity.type
_entity.pdbx_description
1 polymer ?
#
loop_
_entity_poly.entity_id
_entity_poly.type
_entity_poly.pdbx_seq_one_letter_code
_entity_poly.pdbx_strand_id
1 'polypeptide(L)' 'MEIGGLVLDALKIVFGNVDVMFIILSFSIGLALALTTLAIYQYMKE' A
#
# COMPACT_ATOMS: atom_id res chain seq x y z
N MET A 1 1.85 -25.46 7.42
CA MET A 1 1.44 -24.17 8.02
C MET A 1 0.11 -23.78 7.40
N GLU A 2 -0.92 -23.55 8.21
CA GLU A 2 -2.24 -23.16 7.71
C GLU A 2 -2.22 -21.70 7.23
N ILE A 3 -2.95 -21.39 6.15
CA ILE A 3 -3.00 -20.05 5.54
C ILE A 3 -3.42 -18.97 6.56
N GLY A 4 -4.31 -19.32 7.49
CA GLY A 4 -4.74 -18.43 8.57
C GLY A 4 -3.61 -18.01 9.51
N GLY A 5 -2.62 -18.89 9.76
CA GLY A 5 -1.45 -18.57 10.59
C GLY A 5 -0.53 -17.56 9.90
N LEU A 6 -0.32 -17.71 8.59
CA LEU A 6 0.50 -16.80 7.79
C LEU A 6 -0.09 -15.39 7.74
N VAL A 7 -1.42 -15.27 7.63
CA VAL A 7 -2.12 -13.98 7.61
C VAL A 7 -2.03 -13.28 8.96
N LEU A 8 -2.20 -14.00 10.06
CA LEU A 8 -2.08 -13.43 11.41
C LEU A 8 -0.65 -12.98 11.72
N ASP A 9 0.36 -13.74 11.29
CA ASP A 9 1.75 -13.35 11.47
C ASP A 9 2.12 -12.14 10.60
N ALA A 10 1.64 -12.08 9.36
CA ALA A 10 1.78 -10.89 8.52
C ALA A 10 1.11 -9.66 9.15
N LEU A 11 -0.10 -9.80 9.71
CA LEU A 11 -0.78 -8.72 10.42
C LEU A 11 0.02 -8.25 11.64
N LYS A 12 0.57 -9.17 12.44
CA LYS A 12 1.42 -8.81 13.58
C LYS A 12 2.68 -8.07 13.15
N ILE A 13 3.31 -8.46 12.05
CA ILE A 13 4.51 -7.77 11.54
C ILE A 13 4.15 -6.37 11.05
N VAL A 14 3.04 -6.22 10.34
CA VAL A 14 2.60 -4.93 9.79
C VAL A 14 2.15 -3.95 10.88
N PHE A 15 1.39 -4.42 11.88
CA PHE A 15 0.88 -3.57 12.97
C PHE A 15 1.81 -3.46 14.17
N GLY A 16 2.76 -4.40 14.33
CA GLY A 16 3.73 -4.40 15.42
C GLY A 16 5.03 -3.67 15.09
N ASN A 17 5.26 -3.29 13.83
CA ASN A 17 6.48 -2.61 13.40
C ASN A 17 6.16 -1.29 12.69
N VAL A 18 6.51 -0.18 13.35
CA VAL A 18 6.27 1.18 12.87
C VAL A 18 6.99 1.46 11.55
N ASP A 19 8.20 0.90 11.33
CA ASP A 19 8.97 1.09 10.10
C ASP A 19 8.28 0.41 8.91
N VAL A 20 7.80 -0.81 9.10
CA VAL A 20 7.05 -1.56 8.07
C VAL A 20 5.75 -0.83 7.73
N MET A 21 5.04 -0.34 8.74
CA MET A 21 3.83 0.47 8.56
C MET A 21 4.13 1.75 7.76
N PHE A 22 5.22 2.44 8.06
CA PHE A 22 5.65 3.64 7.34
C PHE A 22 5.98 3.37 5.87
N ILE A 23 6.64 2.25 5.58
CA ILE A 23 6.97 1.83 4.21
C ILE A 23 5.68 1.57 3.42
N ILE A 24 4.73 0.83 4.00
CA ILE A 24 3.44 0.52 3.36
C ILE A 24 2.65 1.81 3.09
N LEU A 25 2.62 2.73 4.06
CA LEU A 25 1.94 4.02 3.91
C LEU A 25 2.58 4.86 2.79
N SER A 26 3.91 4.94 2.77
CA SER A 26 4.65 5.70 1.76
C SER A 26 4.43 5.15 0.36
N PHE A 27 4.45 3.82 0.21
CA PHE A 27 4.14 3.16 -1.06
C PHE A 27 2.70 3.45 -1.51
N SER A 28 1.74 3.39 -0.59
CA SER A 28 0.33 3.64 -0.87
C SER A 28 0.08 5.08 -1.34
N ILE A 29 0.72 6.06 -0.68
CA ILE A 29 0.66 7.47 -1.08
C ILE A 29 1.28 7.67 -2.47
N GLY A 30 2.46 7.07 -2.72
CA GLY A 30 3.12 7.16 -4.02
C GLY A 30 2.25 6.58 -5.16
N LEU A 31 1.63 5.43 -4.92
CA LEU A 31 0.71 4.81 -5.87
C LEU A 31 -0.52 5.69 -6.13
N ALA A 32 -1.12 6.26 -5.08
CA ALA A 32 -2.25 7.16 -5.21
C ALA A 32 -1.90 8.37 -6.08
N LEU A 33 -0.77 9.02 -5.83
CA LEU A 33 -0.29 10.15 -6.63
C LEU A 33 -0.07 9.77 -8.10
N ALA A 34 0.53 8.60 -8.37
CA ALA A 34 0.74 8.12 -9.73
C ALA A 34 -0.60 7.89 -10.47
N LEU A 35 -1.56 7.25 -9.81
CA LEU A 35 -2.89 7.02 -10.36
C LEU A 35 -3.66 8.32 -10.59
N THR A 36 -3.64 9.24 -9.63
CA THR A 36 -4.27 10.55 -9.80
C THR A 36 -3.64 11.34 -10.94
N THR A 37 -2.32 11.34 -11.05
CA THR A 37 -1.60 12.00 -12.15
C THR A 37 -1.99 11.40 -13.50
N LEU A 38 -2.06 10.06 -13.58
CA LEU A 38 -2.47 9.36 -14.79
C LEU A 38 -3.92 9.65 -15.16
N ALA A 39 -4.83 9.70 -14.18
CA ALA A 39 -6.23 10.04 -14.38
C ALA A 39 -6.39 11.48 -14.90
N ILE A 40 -5.66 12.45 -14.33
CA ILE A 40 -5.64 13.83 -14.81
C ILE A 40 -5.10 13.90 -16.24
N TYR A 41 -4.01 13.19 -16.53
CA TYR A 41 -3.43 13.15 -17.87
C TYR A 41 -4.39 12.59 -18.91
N GLN A 42 -5.14 11.54 -18.57
CA GLN A 42 -6.17 10.98 -19.44
C GLN A 42 -7.32 11.97 -19.65
N TYR A 43 -7.81 12.61 -18.59
CA TYR A 43 -8.85 13.63 -18.68
C TYR A 43 -8.45 14.83 -19.56
N MET A 44 -7.20 15.26 -19.48
CA MET A 44 -6.68 16.39 -20.29
C MET A 44 -6.45 16.04 -21.76
N LYS A 45 -6.46 14.74 -22.12
CA LYS A 45 -6.27 14.25 -23.48
C LYS A 45 -7.60 14.02 -24.22
N GLU A 46 -8.70 13.92 -23.48
CA GLU A 46 -10.07 13.85 -23.99
C GLU A 46 -10.59 15.25 -24.34
#